data_AF-A0A2V7U1A2-F1
#
_entry.id   AF-A0A2V7U1A2-F1
#
_cell.length_a   1.000
_cell.length_b   1.000
_cell.length_c   1.000
_cell.angle_alpha   90.00
_cell.angle_beta   90.00
_cell.angle_gamma   90.00
#
_symmetry.space_group_name_H-M   'P 1'
#
loop_
_entity.id
_entity.type
_entity.pdbx_description
1 polymer ?
#
loop_
_entity_poly.entity_id
_entity_poly.type
_entity_poly.pdbx_seq_one_letter_code
_entity_poly.pdbx_strand_id
1 'polypeptide(L)'
;AYREMLARSLYKKVVDGVSGPQELAAYARALDISPPEGALLRSDDVVRAFIRDVLLAGNGTLLLNNTFVEWASVQALKRAEPRLLVARFGVRDKMKPFSSLLLFSSPRPTDQVPILEDPLGSFVDVEQLSYYIWLNAEKSAAYRGKTLYLLLAEGVDEMLAIRPDAPRAEAGELPPAGLDEVAATMATWLGVSGGASVARPLASLAG
;
A
#
# COMPACT_ATOMS: atom_id res chain seq x y z
N ALA A 1 -4.72 12.22 -5.26
CA ALA A 1 -4.72 12.68 -6.67
C ALA A 1 -5.19 11.63 -7.68
N TYR A 2 -4.38 10.64 -8.12
CA TYR A 2 -4.77 9.72 -9.21
C TYR A 2 -6.00 8.85 -8.88
N ARG A 3 -6.01 8.23 -7.69
CA ARG A 3 -7.15 7.47 -7.16
C ARG A 3 -8.45 8.29 -7.14
N GLU A 4 -8.40 9.53 -6.67
CA GLU A 4 -9.57 10.43 -6.62
C GLU A 4 -10.05 10.82 -8.02
N MET A 5 -9.14 11.05 -8.98
CA MET A 5 -9.52 11.31 -10.37
C MET A 5 -10.24 10.12 -10.99
N LEU A 6 -9.75 8.91 -10.74
CA LEU A 6 -10.38 7.68 -11.19
C LEU A 6 -11.76 7.50 -10.54
N ALA A 7 -11.85 7.65 -9.22
CA ALA A 7 -13.10 7.55 -8.48
C ALA A 7 -14.15 8.57 -8.97
N ARG A 8 -13.75 9.82 -9.20
CA ARG A 8 -14.63 10.86 -9.76
C ARG A 8 -15.12 10.53 -11.17
N SER A 9 -14.24 9.99 -12.02
CA SER A 9 -14.58 9.63 -13.40
C SER A 9 -15.55 8.45 -13.47
N LEU A 10 -15.37 7.45 -12.59
CA LEU A 10 -16.29 6.33 -12.43
C LEU A 10 -17.64 6.81 -11.90
N TYR A 11 -17.64 7.66 -10.87
CA TYR A 11 -18.86 8.24 -10.31
C TYR A 11 -19.66 9.02 -11.37
N LYS A 12 -18.99 9.88 -12.14
CA LYS A 12 -19.62 10.63 -13.22
C LYS A 12 -20.30 9.71 -14.23
N LYS A 13 -19.61 8.66 -14.69
CA LYS A 13 -20.18 7.69 -15.64
C LYS A 13 -21.42 6.99 -15.08
N VAL A 14 -21.42 6.65 -13.81
CA VAL A 14 -22.60 6.06 -13.14
C VAL A 14 -23.77 7.03 -13.10
N VAL A 15 -23.53 8.30 -12.78
CA VAL A 15 -24.57 9.36 -12.78
C VAL A 15 -25.12 9.60 -14.19
N ASP A 16 -24.26 9.58 -15.21
CA ASP A 16 -24.63 9.75 -16.62
C ASP A 16 -25.39 8.53 -17.18
N GLY A 17 -25.47 7.44 -16.43
CA GLY A 17 -26.15 6.21 -16.81
C GLY A 17 -25.20 5.11 -17.30
N VAL A 18 -25.42 3.91 -16.77
CA VAL A 18 -24.68 2.68 -17.11
C VAL A 18 -25.67 1.54 -17.24
N SER A 19 -25.59 0.81 -18.35
CA SER A 19 -26.49 -0.30 -18.69
C SER A 19 -26.16 -1.59 -17.90
N GLY A 20 -24.93 -1.71 -17.38
CA GLY A 20 -24.54 -2.77 -16.45
C GLY A 20 -23.05 -2.76 -16.06
N PRO A 21 -22.63 -3.67 -15.15
CA PRO A 21 -21.25 -3.72 -14.63
C PRO A 21 -20.17 -3.88 -15.71
N GLN A 22 -20.47 -4.59 -16.80
CA GLN A 22 -19.54 -4.79 -17.90
C GLN A 22 -19.27 -3.50 -18.70
N GLU A 23 -20.29 -2.66 -18.89
CA GLU A 23 -20.14 -1.36 -19.55
C GLU A 23 -19.27 -0.43 -18.69
N LEU A 24 -19.51 -0.40 -17.38
CA LEU A 24 -18.69 0.39 -16.45
C LEU A 24 -17.23 -0.07 -16.47
N ALA A 25 -16.99 -1.38 -16.46
CA ALA A 25 -15.65 -1.94 -16.54
C ALA A 25 -14.96 -1.60 -17.88
N ALA A 26 -15.69 -1.67 -19.00
CA ALA A 26 -15.16 -1.30 -20.32
C ALA A 26 -14.80 0.20 -20.38
N TYR A 27 -15.69 1.06 -19.88
CA TYR A 27 -15.43 2.50 -19.75
C TYR A 27 -14.19 2.75 -18.88
N ALA A 28 -14.11 2.10 -17.73
CA ALA A 28 -13.01 2.26 -16.81
C ALA A 28 -11.65 1.88 -17.42
N ARG A 29 -11.61 0.81 -18.22
CA ARG A 29 -10.40 0.39 -18.96
C ARG A 29 -10.03 1.36 -20.08
N ALA A 30 -11.01 2.00 -20.71
CA ALA A 30 -10.82 2.98 -21.77
C ALA A 30 -10.44 4.39 -21.25
N LEU A 31 -10.53 4.63 -19.94
CA LEU A 31 -10.12 5.90 -19.34
C LEU A 31 -8.61 6.13 -19.53
N ASP A 32 -8.27 7.14 -20.32
CA ASP A 32 -6.90 7.64 -20.42
C ASP A 32 -6.60 8.64 -19.29
N ILE A 33 -6.65 8.14 -18.05
CA ILE A 33 -6.18 8.89 -16.89
C ILE A 33 -4.76 8.43 -16.62
N SER A 34 -3.81 9.36 -16.69
CA SER A 34 -2.44 9.12 -16.27
C SER A 34 -2.25 9.60 -14.83
N PRO A 35 -1.40 8.92 -14.03
CA PRO A 35 -1.00 9.45 -12.73
C PRO A 35 -0.29 10.80 -12.91
N PRO A 36 -0.38 11.72 -11.93
CA PRO A 36 0.30 13.01 -11.97
C PRO A 36 1.79 12.87 -12.28
N GLU A 37 2.38 13.89 -12.90
CA GLU A 37 3.81 13.94 -13.14
C GLU A 37 4.59 13.78 -11.82
N GLY A 38 5.66 12.96 -11.84
CA GLY A 38 6.44 12.62 -10.66
C GLY A 38 5.82 11.59 -9.72
N ALA A 39 4.58 11.14 -9.96
CA ALA A 39 3.96 10.10 -9.13
C ALA A 39 4.59 8.71 -9.32
N LEU A 40 5.23 8.47 -10.47
CA LEU A 40 5.92 7.22 -10.78
C LEU A 40 7.40 7.50 -11.03
N LEU A 41 8.27 6.65 -10.46
CA LEU A 41 9.72 6.66 -10.76
C LEU A 41 10.00 6.28 -12.22
N ARG A 42 9.13 5.45 -12.81
CA ARG A 42 9.13 5.03 -14.22
C ARG A 42 7.70 4.93 -14.72
N SER A 43 7.44 5.42 -15.92
CA SER A 43 6.10 5.57 -16.50
C SER A 43 5.94 4.86 -17.85
N ASP A 44 6.68 3.78 -18.06
CA ASP A 44 6.57 2.96 -19.26
C ASP A 44 5.15 2.37 -19.39
N ASP A 45 4.71 2.08 -20.61
CA ASP A 45 3.33 1.65 -20.90
C ASP A 45 2.90 0.42 -20.09
N VAL A 46 3.83 -0.52 -19.89
CA VAL A 46 3.60 -1.74 -19.10
C VAL A 46 3.31 -1.42 -17.63
N VAL A 47 4.08 -0.49 -17.04
CA VAL A 47 3.89 -0.06 -15.64
C VAL A 47 2.57 0.68 -15.48
N ARG A 48 2.25 1.57 -16.42
CA ARG A 48 0.97 2.30 -16.42
C ARG A 48 -0.22 1.36 -16.55
N ALA A 49 -0.15 0.39 -17.47
CA ALA A 49 -1.18 -0.63 -17.64
C ALA A 49 -1.37 -1.47 -16.37
N PHE A 50 -0.27 -1.93 -15.75
CA PHE A 50 -0.32 -2.67 -14.49
C PHE A 50 -1.02 -1.87 -13.38
N ILE A 51 -0.63 -0.61 -13.16
CA ILE A 51 -1.23 0.24 -12.12
C ILE A 51 -2.72 0.45 -12.37
N ARG A 52 -3.10 0.72 -13.62
CA ARG A 52 -4.50 0.87 -14.02
C ARG A 52 -5.30 -0.40 -13.72
N ASP A 53 -4.77 -1.56 -14.12
CA ASP A 53 -5.41 -2.85 -13.85
C ASP A 53 -5.61 -3.10 -12.36
N VAL A 54 -4.59 -2.83 -11.53
CA VAL A 54 -4.67 -3.01 -10.07
C VAL A 54 -5.74 -2.13 -9.46
N LEU A 55 -5.81 -0.86 -9.87
CA LEU A 55 -6.83 0.08 -9.42
C LEU A 55 -8.23 -0.37 -9.80
N LEU A 56 -8.42 -0.87 -11.02
CA LEU A 56 -9.74 -1.23 -11.55
C LEU A 56 -10.24 -2.61 -11.11
N ALA A 57 -9.34 -3.55 -10.88
CA ALA A 57 -9.69 -4.92 -10.48
C ALA A 57 -10.05 -5.02 -8.98
N GLY A 58 -9.71 -4.02 -8.18
CA GLY A 58 -10.03 -3.96 -6.77
C GLY A 58 -11.52 -3.67 -6.55
N ASN A 59 -12.35 -4.72 -6.47
CA ASN A 59 -13.81 -4.68 -6.26
C ASN A 59 -14.22 -3.84 -5.03
N GLY A 60 -14.23 -2.50 -5.14
CA GLY A 60 -14.53 -1.58 -4.05
C GLY A 60 -13.35 -1.20 -3.15
N THR A 61 -12.15 -1.78 -3.36
CA THR A 61 -10.96 -1.42 -2.55
C THR A 61 -10.51 0.02 -2.80
N LEU A 62 -10.85 0.60 -3.96
CA LEU A 62 -10.68 2.03 -4.24
C LEU A 62 -11.38 2.96 -3.24
N LEU A 63 -12.28 2.47 -2.38
CA LEU A 63 -13.01 3.27 -1.40
C LEU A 63 -12.36 3.23 -0.01
N LEU A 64 -11.70 2.13 0.35
CA LEU A 64 -11.09 1.92 1.68
C LEU A 64 -9.57 1.96 1.58
N ASN A 65 -8.94 2.96 2.22
CA ASN A 65 -7.53 3.28 2.01
C ASN A 65 -6.60 2.09 2.33
N ASN A 66 -6.69 1.54 3.54
CA ASN A 66 -5.79 0.46 3.96
C ASN A 66 -6.05 -0.86 3.23
N THR A 67 -7.31 -1.18 2.90
CA THR A 67 -7.66 -2.33 2.06
C THR A 67 -7.09 -2.19 0.64
N PHE A 68 -7.05 -0.98 0.08
CA PHE A 68 -6.40 -0.75 -1.20
C PHE A 68 -4.90 -1.05 -1.16
N VAL A 69 -4.22 -0.61 -0.09
CA VAL A 69 -2.78 -0.87 0.10
C VAL A 69 -2.50 -2.36 0.15
N GLU A 70 -3.29 -3.13 0.89
CA GLU A 70 -3.20 -4.59 0.92
C GLU A 70 -3.41 -5.21 -0.46
N TRP A 71 -4.53 -4.88 -1.10
CA TRP A 71 -4.87 -5.42 -2.41
C TRP A 71 -3.77 -5.15 -3.44
N ALA A 72 -3.30 -3.91 -3.52
CA ALA A 72 -2.26 -3.50 -4.45
C ALA A 72 -0.93 -4.23 -4.16
N SER A 73 -0.60 -4.40 -2.88
CA SER A 73 0.58 -5.16 -2.44
C SER A 73 0.50 -6.63 -2.89
N VAL A 74 -0.64 -7.29 -2.66
CA VAL A 74 -0.83 -8.69 -3.09
C VAL A 74 -0.82 -8.83 -4.61
N GLN A 75 -1.40 -7.88 -5.34
CA GLN A 75 -1.33 -7.88 -6.81
C GLN A 75 0.10 -7.67 -7.31
N ALA A 76 0.88 -6.79 -6.69
CA ALA A 76 2.30 -6.61 -7.01
C ALA A 76 3.11 -7.88 -6.77
N LEU A 77 2.95 -8.51 -5.61
CA LEU A 77 3.64 -9.77 -5.28
C LEU A 77 3.31 -10.89 -6.28
N LYS A 78 2.06 -11.01 -6.72
CA LYS A 78 1.62 -12.10 -7.62
C LYS A 78 1.94 -11.89 -9.09
N ARG A 79 1.99 -10.64 -9.55
CA ARG A 79 2.06 -10.31 -10.99
C ARG A 79 3.37 -9.67 -11.41
N ALA A 80 4.03 -8.94 -10.52
CA ALA A 80 5.23 -8.18 -10.83
C ALA A 80 6.49 -8.73 -10.14
N GLU A 81 6.33 -9.61 -9.14
CA GLU A 81 7.41 -10.19 -8.35
C GLU A 81 8.52 -9.18 -7.96
N PRO A 82 8.17 -8.03 -7.34
CA PRO A 82 9.15 -6.99 -7.04
C PRO A 82 10.23 -7.47 -6.07
N ARG A 83 11.46 -6.94 -6.25
CA ARG A 83 12.58 -7.12 -5.31
C ARG A 83 12.43 -6.30 -4.02
N LEU A 84 11.69 -5.19 -4.09
CA LEU A 84 11.35 -4.32 -2.97
C LEU A 84 9.88 -3.92 -3.08
N LEU A 85 9.14 -4.11 -2.00
CA LEU A 85 7.77 -3.63 -1.86
C LEU A 85 7.69 -2.73 -0.62
N VAL A 86 7.17 -1.53 -0.79
CA VAL A 86 6.89 -0.60 0.31
C VAL A 86 5.38 -0.42 0.40
N ALA A 87 4.78 -0.94 1.47
CA ALA A 87 3.37 -0.80 1.76
C ALA A 87 3.19 0.23 2.90
N ARG A 88 2.71 1.42 2.58
CA ARG A 88 2.41 2.46 3.57
C ARG A 88 0.92 2.50 3.84
N PHE A 89 0.55 2.11 5.06
CA PHE A 89 -0.81 2.28 5.57
C PHE A 89 -0.98 3.69 6.14
N GLY A 90 -2.20 4.20 6.05
CA GLY A 90 -2.57 5.51 6.61
C GLY A 90 -3.60 5.39 7.71
N VAL A 91 -3.97 6.52 8.27
CA VAL A 91 -5.13 6.62 9.14
C VAL A 91 -6.39 6.65 8.27
N ARG A 92 -7.35 5.77 8.57
CA ARG A 92 -8.66 5.76 7.92
C ARG A 92 -9.59 6.74 8.60
N ASP A 93 -10.54 7.22 7.83
CA ASP A 93 -11.68 7.96 8.37
C ASP A 93 -12.63 6.99 9.06
N LYS A 94 -13.28 7.43 10.15
CA LYS A 94 -14.41 6.70 10.72
C LYS A 94 -15.44 6.47 9.64
N MET A 95 -15.79 5.20 9.46
CA MET A 95 -16.82 4.79 8.52
C MET A 95 -18.09 5.57 8.80
N LYS A 96 -18.53 6.37 7.82
CA LYS A 96 -19.86 6.98 7.90
C LYS A 96 -20.89 5.83 7.89
N PRO A 97 -22.00 5.94 8.64
CA PRO A 97 -23.04 4.92 8.64
C PRO A 97 -23.43 4.53 7.21
N PHE A 98 -23.65 3.24 6.92
CA PHE A 98 -23.95 2.76 5.56
C PHE A 98 -25.11 3.51 4.87
N SER A 99 -26.04 4.08 5.63
CA SER A 99 -27.10 4.97 5.14
C SER A 99 -26.60 6.26 4.45
N SER A 100 -25.39 6.70 4.76
CA SER A 100 -24.70 7.82 4.12
C SER A 100 -23.70 7.38 3.03
N LEU A 101 -23.42 6.08 2.94
CA LEU A 101 -22.73 5.44 1.81
C LEU A 101 -23.72 5.02 0.72
N LEU A 102 -24.77 5.81 0.50
CA LEU A 102 -25.54 5.72 -0.73
C LEU A 102 -24.57 6.05 -1.87
N LEU A 103 -24.06 4.98 -2.52
CA LEU A 103 -23.02 4.95 -3.55
C LEU A 103 -23.27 5.91 -4.74
N PHE A 104 -24.46 6.53 -4.79
CA PHE A 104 -24.95 7.34 -5.89
C PHE A 104 -25.37 8.76 -5.48
N SER A 105 -25.31 9.14 -4.20
CA SER A 105 -25.63 10.50 -3.77
C SER A 105 -24.36 11.27 -3.43
N SER A 106 -24.05 12.31 -4.21
CA SER A 106 -23.07 13.31 -3.79
C SER A 106 -23.59 13.94 -2.49
N PRO A 107 -22.83 13.89 -1.38
CA PRO A 107 -23.25 14.55 -0.15
C PRO A 107 -23.50 16.03 -0.44
N ARG A 108 -24.64 16.57 0.02
CA ARG A 108 -24.86 18.02 -0.08
C ARG A 108 -23.76 18.72 0.72
N PRO A 109 -23.35 19.95 0.38
CA PRO A 109 -22.35 20.69 1.15
C PRO A 109 -22.69 20.77 2.66
N THR A 110 -23.97 20.67 3.02
CA THR A 110 -24.49 20.65 4.39
C THR A 110 -24.42 19.28 5.08
N ASP A 111 -24.24 18.19 4.34
CA ASP A 111 -24.17 16.80 4.85
C ASP A 111 -22.72 16.35 5.10
N GLN A 112 -21.77 17.28 5.10
CA GLN A 112 -20.37 17.01 5.40
C GLN A 112 -20.21 16.74 6.90
N VAL A 113 -20.49 15.50 7.29
CA VAL A 113 -20.03 14.96 8.58
C VAL A 113 -18.50 15.15 8.62
N PRO A 114 -17.95 15.73 9.71
CA PRO A 114 -16.51 15.90 9.86
C PRO A 114 -15.81 14.58 9.56
N ILE A 115 -14.74 14.66 8.77
CA ILE A 115 -13.85 13.53 8.59
C ILE A 115 -13.15 13.34 9.94
N LEU A 116 -13.68 12.42 10.75
CA LEU A 116 -13.10 12.06 12.03
C LEU A 116 -12.18 10.87 11.78
N GLU A 117 -10.90 11.04 12.03
CA GLU A 117 -9.93 9.96 11.95
C GLU A 117 -10.28 8.82 12.92
N ASP A 118 -9.95 7.60 12.53
CA ASP A 118 -10.08 6.38 13.35
C ASP A 118 -8.70 5.73 13.57
N PRO A 119 -7.82 6.30 14.43
CA PRO A 119 -6.49 5.75 14.64
C PRO A 119 -6.50 4.32 15.17
N LEU A 120 -7.41 4.01 16.10
CA LEU A 120 -7.53 2.68 16.70
C LEU A 120 -7.98 1.64 15.66
N GLY A 121 -9.00 1.94 14.87
CA GLY A 121 -9.41 1.05 13.79
C GLY A 121 -8.35 0.92 12.70
N SER A 122 -7.58 1.98 12.44
CA SER A 122 -6.45 1.94 11.51
C SER A 122 -5.33 1.03 12.00
N PHE A 123 -5.05 1.03 13.31
CA PHE A 123 -4.06 0.13 13.90
C PHE A 123 -4.44 -1.33 13.72
N VAL A 124 -5.72 -1.68 13.97
CA VAL A 124 -6.25 -3.03 13.72
C VAL A 124 -6.11 -3.40 12.23
N ASP A 125 -6.43 -2.48 11.33
CA ASP A 125 -6.27 -2.70 9.89
C ASP A 125 -4.79 -2.99 9.55
N VAL A 126 -3.84 -2.21 10.06
CA VAL A 126 -2.40 -2.39 9.80
C VAL A 126 -1.94 -3.77 10.23
N GLU A 127 -2.29 -4.20 11.45
CA GLU A 127 -1.92 -5.51 11.98
C GLU A 127 -2.47 -6.63 11.08
N GLN A 128 -3.77 -6.62 10.80
CA GLN A 128 -4.42 -7.69 10.03
C GLN A 128 -3.99 -7.72 8.57
N LEU A 129 -3.92 -6.55 7.92
CA LEU A 129 -3.65 -6.45 6.50
C LEU A 129 -2.16 -6.67 6.18
N SER A 130 -1.25 -6.19 7.03
CA SER A 130 0.18 -6.50 6.87
C SER A 130 0.45 -8.00 7.04
N TYR A 131 -0.23 -8.65 8.00
CA TYR A 131 -0.17 -10.10 8.16
C TYR A 131 -0.67 -10.84 6.92
N TYR A 132 -1.74 -10.35 6.30
CA TYR A 132 -2.24 -10.94 5.05
C TYR A 132 -1.29 -10.77 3.86
N ILE A 133 -0.61 -9.62 3.76
CA ILE A 133 0.46 -9.41 2.76
C ILE A 133 1.58 -10.43 2.99
N TRP A 134 2.06 -10.57 4.23
CA TRP A 134 3.10 -11.54 4.59
C TRP A 134 2.70 -12.97 4.21
N LEU A 135 1.47 -13.40 4.55
CA LEU A 135 0.96 -14.72 4.15
C LEU A 135 0.90 -14.92 2.63
N ASN A 136 0.64 -13.87 1.84
CA ASN A 136 0.65 -13.96 0.39
C ASN A 136 2.07 -14.03 -0.17
N ALA A 137 3.03 -13.29 0.40
CA ALA A 137 4.43 -13.41 0.04
C ALA A 137 4.94 -14.84 0.30
N GLU A 138 4.67 -15.38 1.49
CA GLU A 138 5.09 -16.73 1.88
C GLU A 138 4.45 -17.85 1.05
N LYS A 139 3.40 -17.59 0.27
CA LYS A 139 2.87 -18.58 -0.70
C LYS A 139 3.78 -18.76 -1.92
N SER A 140 4.56 -17.74 -2.28
CA SER A 140 5.44 -17.77 -3.44
C SER A 140 6.83 -18.28 -3.10
N ALA A 141 7.37 -19.17 -3.95
CA ALA A 141 8.76 -19.65 -3.82
C ALA A 141 9.80 -18.56 -4.14
N ALA A 142 9.38 -17.45 -4.77
CA ALA A 142 10.21 -16.28 -4.97
C ALA A 142 10.57 -15.60 -3.64
N TYR A 143 9.65 -15.61 -2.67
CA TYR A 143 9.77 -14.85 -1.42
C TYR A 143 9.99 -15.72 -0.18
N ARG A 144 9.36 -16.90 -0.12
CA ARG A 144 9.42 -17.81 1.02
C ARG A 144 10.87 -18.12 1.40
N GLY A 145 11.23 -17.80 2.64
CA GLY A 145 12.58 -18.03 3.17
C GLY A 145 13.68 -17.23 2.46
N LYS A 146 13.33 -16.15 1.74
CA LYS A 146 14.27 -15.28 1.01
C LYS A 146 14.00 -13.79 1.21
N THR A 147 12.98 -13.44 1.98
CA THR A 147 12.51 -12.05 2.14
C THR A 147 12.72 -11.58 3.56
N LEU A 148 13.32 -10.40 3.69
CA LEU A 148 13.37 -9.64 4.94
C LEU A 148 12.12 -8.75 5.01
N TYR A 149 11.37 -8.85 6.10
CA TYR A 149 10.23 -7.98 6.36
C TYR A 149 10.62 -6.95 7.42
N LEU A 150 10.34 -5.67 7.15
CA LEU A 150 10.56 -4.57 8.08
C LEU A 150 9.22 -3.91 8.38
N LEU A 151 8.90 -3.76 9.66
CA LEU A 151 7.71 -3.07 10.13
C LEU A 151 8.15 -1.86 10.94
N LEU A 152 7.70 -0.69 10.49
CA LEU A 152 7.95 0.59 11.13
C LEU A 152 6.61 1.30 11.34
N ALA A 153 6.48 1.99 12.46
CA ALA A 153 5.33 2.82 12.77
C ALA A 153 5.79 4.25 13.05
N GLU A 154 5.07 5.22 12.47
CA GLU A 154 5.35 6.64 12.70
C GLU A 154 5.06 6.98 14.17
N GLY A 155 6.02 7.64 14.84
CA GLY A 155 5.90 8.01 16.25
C GLY A 155 6.17 6.86 17.24
N VAL A 156 6.67 5.72 16.76
CA VAL A 156 7.12 4.60 17.60
C VAL A 156 8.62 4.46 17.46
N ASP A 157 9.34 4.47 18.58
CA ASP A 157 10.81 4.33 18.63
C ASP A 157 11.27 2.86 18.51
N GLU A 158 10.47 2.02 17.86
CA GLU A 158 10.70 0.59 17.68
C GLU A 158 10.50 0.19 16.22
N MET A 159 11.32 -0.77 15.78
CA MET A 159 11.22 -1.40 14.48
C MET A 159 11.28 -2.91 14.65
N LEU A 160 10.42 -3.63 13.93
CA LEU A 160 10.48 -5.09 13.87
C LEU A 160 11.09 -5.53 12.53
N ALA A 161 12.13 -6.36 12.61
CA ALA A 161 12.73 -7.01 11.45
C ALA A 161 12.53 -8.52 11.53
N ILE A 162 11.87 -9.11 10.52
CA ILE A 162 11.67 -10.55 10.40
C ILE A 162 12.55 -11.05 9.27
N ARG A 163 13.66 -11.69 9.65
CA ARG A 163 14.59 -12.29 8.69
C ARG A 163 14.09 -13.64 8.18
N PRO A 164 14.41 -14.00 6.93
CA PRO A 164 13.99 -15.29 6.36
C PRO A 164 14.67 -16.50 7.00
N ASP A 165 15.86 -16.31 7.58
CA ASP A 165 16.68 -17.33 8.21
C ASP A 165 16.59 -17.33 9.75
N ALA A 166 15.78 -16.43 10.33
CA ALA A 166 15.60 -16.37 11.77
C ALA A 166 14.85 -17.62 12.28
N PRO A 167 15.36 -18.32 13.31
CA PRO A 167 14.58 -19.33 14.01
C PRO A 167 13.28 -18.71 14.51
N ARG A 168 12.14 -19.35 14.24
CA ARG A 168 10.79 -18.84 14.61
C ARG A 168 10.61 -18.55 16.12
N ALA A 169 11.54 -19.02 16.96
CA ALA A 169 11.51 -18.91 18.42
C ALA A 169 12.49 -17.87 19.00
N GLU A 170 13.35 -17.24 18.20
CA GLU A 170 14.33 -16.26 18.69
C GLU A 170 13.93 -14.84 18.28
N ALA A 171 12.99 -14.26 19.04
CA ALA A 171 12.85 -12.81 19.10
C ALA A 171 14.00 -12.28 19.96
N GLY A 172 15.09 -11.88 19.31
CA GLY A 172 16.21 -11.19 19.96
C GLY A 172 15.99 -9.68 19.93
N GLU A 173 16.24 -9.01 21.05
CA GLU A 173 16.38 -7.55 21.05
C GLU A 173 17.70 -7.18 20.38
N LEU A 174 17.62 -6.28 19.40
CA LEU A 174 18.80 -5.66 18.82
C LEU A 174 19.21 -4.45 19.66
N PRO A 175 20.51 -4.08 19.67
CA PRO A 175 20.92 -2.82 20.28
C PRO A 175 20.13 -1.65 19.70
N PRO A 176 19.84 -0.61 20.50
CA PRO A 176 19.23 0.62 20.01
C PRO A 176 20.04 1.18 18.83
N ALA A 177 19.34 1.65 17.81
CA ALA A 177 19.92 2.13 16.57
C ALA A 177 19.32 3.48 16.18
N GLY A 178 20.16 4.36 15.62
CA GLY A 178 19.70 5.59 14.99
C GLY A 178 19.01 5.34 13.64
N LEU A 179 18.13 6.26 13.22
CA LEU A 179 17.49 6.20 11.89
C LEU A 179 18.51 6.27 10.75
N ASP A 180 19.64 6.93 10.99
CA ASP A 180 20.78 7.03 10.08
C ASP A 180 21.51 5.68 9.91
N GLU A 181 21.59 4.86 10.96
CA GLU A 181 22.11 3.49 10.91
C GLU A 181 21.13 2.54 10.21
N VAL A 182 19.82 2.68 10.48
CA VAL A 182 18.77 1.92 9.77
C VAL A 182 18.79 2.24 8.28
N ALA A 183 18.88 3.53 7.91
CA ALA A 183 18.98 3.96 6.52
C ALA A 183 20.24 3.41 5.83
N ALA A 184 21.40 3.44 6.51
CA ALA A 184 22.64 2.86 6.00
C ALA A 184 22.53 1.34 5.79
N THR A 185 21.84 0.64 6.70
CA THR A 185 21.56 -0.80 6.60
C THR A 185 20.68 -1.10 5.39
N MET A 186 19.60 -0.34 5.20
CA MET A 186 18.71 -0.49 4.05
C MET A 186 19.40 -0.19 2.71
N ALA A 187 20.24 0.84 2.66
CA ALA A 187 21.04 1.16 1.48
C ALA A 187 21.97 -0.01 1.09
N THR A 188 22.56 -0.67 2.10
CA THR A 188 23.41 -1.86 1.91
C THR A 188 22.62 -3.02 1.28
N TRP A 189 21.43 -3.34 1.81
CA TRP A 189 20.57 -4.39 1.25
C TRP A 189 20.13 -4.13 -0.20
N LEU A 190 19.90 -2.85 -0.53
CA LEU A 190 19.48 -2.45 -1.88
C LEU A 190 20.64 -2.30 -2.86
N GLY A 191 21.89 -2.43 -2.40
CA GLY A 191 23.09 -2.20 -3.21
C GLY A 191 23.20 -0.75 -3.71
N VAL A 192 22.61 0.21 -2.98
CA VAL A 192 22.63 1.63 -3.35
C VAL A 192 23.76 2.31 -2.60
N SER A 193 24.80 2.68 -3.34
CA SER A 193 25.89 3.51 -2.82
C SER A 193 25.60 4.97 -3.12
N GLY A 194 24.74 5.64 -2.36
CA GLY A 194 24.44 7.04 -2.67
C GLY A 194 23.54 7.77 -1.69
N GLY A 195 24.15 8.55 -0.79
CA GLY A 195 23.54 9.74 -0.17
C GLY A 195 23.30 9.67 1.34
N ALA A 196 24.18 10.35 2.10
CA ALA A 196 23.88 11.06 3.35
C ALA A 196 23.80 10.32 4.70
N SER A 197 24.48 9.19 4.90
CA SER A 197 24.77 8.72 6.27
C SER A 197 26.24 8.31 6.42
N VAL A 198 26.93 8.91 7.40
CA VAL A 198 28.26 8.47 7.88
C VAL A 198 28.10 7.24 8.79
N ALA A 199 26.87 6.94 9.21
CA ALA A 199 26.57 5.87 10.14
C ALA A 199 26.85 4.50 9.52
N ARG A 200 27.30 3.57 10.36
CA ARG A 200 27.62 2.21 9.93
C ARG A 200 26.33 1.37 9.90
N PRO A 201 26.18 0.46 8.92
CA PRO A 201 25.10 -0.51 8.94
C PRO A 201 25.08 -1.34 10.23
N LEU A 202 23.90 -1.75 10.66
CA LEU A 202 23.69 -2.61 11.82
C LEU A 202 24.24 -4.00 11.51
N ALA A 203 25.38 -4.37 12.11
CA ALA A 203 26.09 -5.62 11.82
C ALA A 203 25.24 -6.89 12.06
N SER A 204 24.25 -6.83 12.96
CA SER A 204 23.31 -7.93 13.22
C SER A 204 22.31 -8.17 12.07
N LEU A 205 22.17 -7.20 11.18
CA LEU A 205 21.20 -7.13 10.10
C LEU A 205 21.87 -6.99 8.71
N ALA A 206 23.11 -6.50 8.67
CA ALA A 206 23.98 -6.51 7.51
C ALA A 206 24.58 -7.92 7.36
N GLY A 207 23.88 -8.78 6.61
CA GLY A 207 24.42 -10.06 6.18
C GLY A 207 25.65 -9.91 5.29
#